data_AF-A0A3B8WWV4-F1
#
_entry.id   AF-A0A3B8WWV4-F1
#
_cell.length_a   1.000
_cell.length_b   1.000
_cell.length_c   1.000
_cell.angle_alpha   90.00
_cell.angle_beta   90.00
_cell.angle_gamma   90.00
#
_symmetry.space_group_name_H-M   'P 1'
#
loop_
_entity.id
_entity.type
_entity.pdbx_description
1 polymer ?
#
loop_
_entity_poly.entity_id
_entity_poly.type
_entity_poly.pdbx_seq_one_letter_code
_entity_poly.pdbx_strand_id
1 'polypeptide(L)'
;MNYGENLVCPACGTSLSSIKNTLKTGCPECYASFDSYIRDILRDFGVNSTYTGQLPKKLPRFRNVLTDRILIQNKLQESLKNEDYEKAAFYRDYLKAIEKSPVQGNDEAR
;
A
#
# COMPACT_ATOMS: atom_id res chain seq x y z
N MET A 1 -16.24 -25.17 11.28
CA MET A 1 -16.34 -25.22 9.80
C MET A 1 -15.12 -24.51 9.24
N ASN A 2 -14.19 -25.22 8.61
CA ASN A 2 -12.91 -24.66 8.14
C ASN A 2 -12.92 -24.54 6.61
N TYR A 3 -13.22 -23.35 6.08
CA TYR A 3 -13.17 -22.99 4.66
C TYR A 3 -11.83 -22.29 4.29
N GLY A 4 -10.70 -22.72 4.88
CA GLY A 4 -9.44 -21.96 4.84
C GLY A 4 -8.32 -22.52 3.96
N GLU A 5 -8.34 -23.81 3.59
CA GLU A 5 -7.12 -24.47 3.06
C GLU A 5 -6.88 -24.28 1.55
N ASN A 6 -7.87 -23.78 0.80
CA ASN A 6 -7.78 -23.55 -0.66
C ASN A 6 -8.09 -22.10 -1.05
N LEU A 7 -7.83 -21.14 -0.17
CA LEU A 7 -7.93 -19.74 -0.53
C LEU A 7 -6.72 -19.37 -1.41
N VAL A 8 -6.99 -18.82 -2.59
CA VAL A 8 -5.99 -18.41 -3.58
C VAL A 8 -6.15 -16.94 -3.91
N CYS A 9 -5.03 -16.25 -4.09
CA CYS A 9 -5.04 -14.83 -4.43
C CYS A 9 -5.65 -14.64 -5.82
N PRO A 10 -6.66 -13.76 -5.98
CA PRO A 10 -7.28 -13.53 -7.28
C PRO A 10 -6.32 -12.86 -8.28
N ALA A 11 -5.27 -12.17 -7.81
CA ALA A 11 -4.35 -11.43 -8.66
C ALA A 11 -3.14 -12.26 -9.15
N CYS A 12 -2.58 -13.14 -8.32
CA CYS A 12 -1.36 -13.90 -8.67
C CYS A 12 -1.48 -15.41 -8.46
N GLY A 13 -2.64 -15.92 -8.01
CA GLY A 13 -2.89 -17.35 -7.82
C GLY A 13 -2.16 -17.99 -6.64
N THR A 14 -1.41 -17.22 -5.84
CA THR A 14 -0.71 -17.76 -4.66
C THR A 14 -1.71 -18.26 -3.63
N SER A 15 -1.55 -19.51 -3.17
CA SER A 15 -2.43 -20.11 -2.17
C SER A 15 -2.03 -19.72 -0.74
N LEU A 16 -3.03 -19.66 0.14
CA LEU A 16 -2.85 -19.37 1.55
C LEU A 16 -1.92 -20.39 2.23
N SER A 17 -2.03 -21.66 1.85
CA SER A 17 -1.17 -22.74 2.33
C SER A 17 0.30 -22.51 1.96
N SER A 18 0.57 -21.97 0.77
CA SER A 18 1.93 -21.60 0.35
C SER A 18 2.47 -20.43 1.19
N ILE A 19 1.63 -19.44 1.48
CA ILE A 19 1.98 -18.30 2.36
C ILE A 19 2.22 -18.78 3.79
N LYS A 20 1.42 -19.72 4.31
CA LYS A 20 1.61 -20.29 5.66
C LYS A 20 2.99 -20.96 5.80
N ASN A 21 3.37 -21.74 4.79
CA ASN A 21 4.61 -22.52 4.82
C ASN A 21 5.86 -21.66 4.55
N THR A 22 5.74 -20.66 3.67
CA THR A 22 6.88 -19.83 3.24
C THR A 22 6.98 -18.51 3.98
N LEU A 23 5.91 -18.06 4.64
CA LEU A 23 5.71 -16.73 5.22
C LEU A 23 5.90 -15.58 4.21
N LYS A 24 5.74 -15.87 2.92
CA LYS A 24 5.94 -14.91 1.82
C LYS A 24 4.66 -14.69 1.04
N THR A 25 4.32 -13.42 0.79
CA THR A 25 3.22 -13.04 -0.09
C THR A 25 3.71 -12.88 -1.54
N GLY A 26 2.87 -13.25 -2.51
CA GLY A 26 3.24 -13.21 -3.93
C GLY A 26 3.07 -11.83 -4.59
N CYS A 27 2.08 -11.05 -4.15
CA CYS A 27 1.78 -9.72 -4.69
C CYS A 27 1.15 -8.83 -3.59
N PRO A 28 0.99 -7.50 -3.82
CA PRO A 28 0.34 -6.61 -2.87
C PRO A 28 -1.09 -7.04 -2.48
N GLU A 29 -1.84 -7.58 -3.45
CA GLU A 29 -3.22 -8.03 -3.26
C GLU A 29 -3.30 -9.26 -2.34
N CYS A 30 -2.23 -10.05 -2.22
CA CYS A 30 -2.16 -11.15 -1.25
C CYS A 30 -2.29 -10.64 0.18
N TYR A 31 -1.69 -9.48 0.49
CA TYR A 31 -1.77 -8.92 1.83
C TYR A 31 -3.21 -8.50 2.16
N ALA A 32 -3.91 -7.87 1.20
CA ALA A 32 -5.31 -7.48 1.37
C ALA A 32 -6.24 -8.70 1.46
N SER A 33 -6.04 -9.69 0.58
CA SER A 33 -6.88 -10.89 0.50
C SER A 33 -6.75 -11.81 1.71
N PHE A 34 -5.57 -11.83 2.35
CA PHE A 34 -5.25 -12.72 3.46
C PHE A 34 -4.95 -11.96 4.76
N ASP A 35 -5.39 -10.70 4.88
CA ASP A 35 -5.06 -9.82 6.01
C ASP A 35 -5.39 -10.47 7.36
N SER A 36 -6.58 -11.07 7.51
CA SER A 36 -6.98 -11.77 8.73
C SER A 36 -6.04 -12.91 9.08
N TYR A 37 -5.66 -13.72 8.09
CA TYR A 37 -4.79 -14.87 8.29
C TYR A 37 -3.34 -14.47 8.59
N ILE A 38 -2.84 -13.45 7.90
CA ILE A 38 -1.51 -12.88 8.15
C ILE A 38 -1.45 -12.32 9.56
N ARG A 39 -2.50 -11.66 10.04
CA ARG A 39 -2.60 -11.18 11.43
C ARG A 39 -2.59 -12.33 12.43
N ASP A 40 -3.31 -13.41 12.16
CA ASP A 40 -3.32 -14.59 13.04
C ASP A 40 -1.94 -15.25 13.11
N ILE A 41 -1.25 -15.40 11.97
CA ILE A 41 0.14 -15.89 11.94
C ILE A 41 1.05 -14.97 12.77
N LEU A 42 0.97 -13.66 12.56
CA LEU A 42 1.79 -12.70 13.31
C LEU A 42 1.50 -12.78 14.82
N ARG A 43 0.24 -13.02 15.19
CA ARG A 43 -0.17 -13.23 16.58
C ARG A 43 0.46 -14.49 17.18
N ASP A 44 0.48 -15.59 16.44
CA ASP A 44 1.13 -16.85 16.84
C ASP A 44 2.64 -16.67 17.04
N PHE A 45 3.28 -15.82 16.24
CA PHE A 45 4.68 -15.41 16.42
C PHE A 45 4.90 -14.39 17.55
N GLY A 46 3.87 -14.06 18.34
CA GLY A 46 3.96 -13.11 19.45
C GLY A 46 4.05 -11.66 19.01
N VAL A 47 3.85 -11.36 17.72
CA VAL A 47 3.81 -10.00 17.18
C VAL A 47 2.41 -9.41 17.43
N ASN A 48 2.17 -9.02 18.68
CA ASN A 48 0.96 -8.28 19.09
C ASN A 48 1.07 -6.77 18.86
N SER A 49 2.07 -6.32 18.10
CA SER A 49 2.40 -4.91 18.01
C SER A 49 1.51 -4.18 16.99
N THR A 50 0.47 -3.52 17.48
CA THR A 50 0.17 -2.18 16.96
C THR A 50 1.46 -1.37 17.13
N TYR A 51 2.09 -0.92 16.04
CA TYR A 51 3.28 -0.10 16.14
C TYR A 51 2.94 1.18 16.93
N THR A 52 3.36 1.24 18.19
CA THR A 52 3.21 2.41 19.09
C THR A 52 4.47 3.28 19.12
N GLY A 53 5.45 2.99 18.26
CA GLY A 53 6.64 3.81 18.11
C GLY A 53 6.35 5.14 17.43
N GLN A 54 7.19 6.15 17.68
CA GLN A 54 7.18 7.36 16.86
C GLN A 54 7.64 6.99 15.45
N LEU A 55 6.82 7.30 14.44
CA LEU A 55 7.17 7.10 13.05
C LEU A 55 8.56 7.71 12.79
N PRO A 56 9.54 6.96 12.25
CA PRO A 56 10.88 7.50 12.05
C PRO A 56 10.78 8.75 11.18
N LYS A 57 11.41 9.86 11.57
CA LYS A 57 11.32 11.17 10.87
C LYS A 57 11.62 11.09 9.36
N LYS A 58 12.30 10.02 8.91
CA LYS A 58 12.67 9.75 7.51
C LYS A 58 11.67 8.86 6.74
N LEU A 59 10.76 8.16 7.44
CA LEU A 59 9.69 7.36 6.84
C LEU A 59 8.49 8.11 6.24
N PRO A 60 8.14 9.37 6.62
CA PRO A 60 7.00 10.05 6.00
C PRO A 60 7.15 10.13 4.49
N ARG A 61 8.38 10.25 3.98
CA ARG A 61 8.65 10.36 2.55
C ARG A 61 8.13 9.18 1.73
N PHE A 62 8.04 7.97 2.30
CA PHE A 62 7.59 6.77 1.60
C PHE A 62 6.06 6.58 1.60
N ARG A 63 5.36 6.95 2.69
CA ARG A 63 3.88 6.93 2.71
C ARG A 63 3.27 8.14 1.99
N ASN A 64 3.99 9.25 1.92
CA ASN A 64 3.49 10.48 1.32
C ASN A 64 3.23 10.32 -0.17
N VAL A 65 4.11 9.72 -0.98
CA VAL A 65 3.94 9.77 -2.45
C VAL A 65 2.64 9.14 -2.96
N LEU A 66 2.24 7.97 -2.43
CA LEU A 66 1.01 7.28 -2.84
C LEU A 66 -0.26 7.94 -2.26
N THR A 67 -0.22 8.33 -0.98
CA THR A 67 -1.34 9.03 -0.33
C THR A 67 -1.52 10.43 -0.92
N ASP A 68 -0.43 11.14 -1.22
CA ASP A 68 -0.41 12.45 -1.85
C ASP A 68 -0.97 12.37 -3.26
N ARG A 69 -0.68 11.32 -4.04
CA ARG A 69 -1.26 11.15 -5.38
C ARG A 69 -2.78 11.08 -5.34
N ILE A 70 -3.34 10.23 -4.48
CA ILE A 70 -4.79 10.06 -4.34
C ILE A 70 -5.42 11.36 -3.84
N LEU A 71 -4.79 12.03 -2.86
CA LEU A 71 -5.26 13.30 -2.33
C LEU A 71 -5.28 14.41 -3.39
N ILE A 72 -4.21 14.54 -4.18
CA ILE A 72 -4.09 15.56 -5.23
C ILE A 72 -5.06 15.29 -6.38
N GLN A 73 -5.31 14.02 -6.72
CA GLN A 73 -6.36 13.65 -7.70
C GLN A 73 -7.76 14.07 -7.22
N ASN A 74 -8.08 13.83 -5.94
CA ASN A 74 -9.35 14.28 -5.38
C ASN A 74 -9.49 15.80 -5.41
N LYS A 75 -8.44 16.53 -5.03
CA LYS A 75 -8.43 18.02 -5.08
C LYS A 75 -8.57 18.57 -6.50
N LEU A 76 -7.99 17.90 -7.49
CA LEU A 76 -8.16 18.24 -8.89
C LEU A 76 -9.64 18.11 -9.32
N GLN A 77 -10.28 16.99 -8.99
CA GLN A 77 -11.69 16.77 -9.33
C GLN A 77 -12.61 17.76 -8.61
N GLU A 78 -12.34 18.05 -7.34
CA GLU A 78 -13.08 19.06 -6.58
C GLU A 78 -12.93 20.45 -7.20
N SER A 79 -11.73 20.84 -7.61
CA SER A 79 -11.49 22.15 -8.25
C SER A 79 -12.20 22.27 -9.59
N LEU A 80 -12.24 21.20 -10.38
CA LEU A 80 -13.00 21.16 -11.63
C LEU A 80 -14.52 21.27 -11.38
N LYS A 81 -15.03 20.60 -10.32
CA LYS A 81 -16.44 20.68 -9.93
C LYS A 81 -16.85 22.08 -9.46
N ASN A 82 -15.93 22.79 -8.83
CA ASN A 82 -16.13 24.15 -8.34
C ASN A 82 -15.80 25.23 -9.40
N GLU A 83 -15.51 24.83 -10.65
CA GLU A 83 -15.12 25.73 -11.75
C GLU A 83 -13.86 26.58 -11.45
N ASP A 84 -13.04 26.11 -10.51
CA ASP A 84 -11.79 26.74 -10.06
C ASP A 84 -10.62 26.29 -10.96
N TYR A 85 -10.62 26.78 -12.20
CA TYR A 85 -9.67 26.35 -13.25
C TYR A 85 -8.20 26.63 -12.92
N GLU A 86 -7.91 27.71 -12.19
CA GLU A 86 -6.53 28.04 -11.76
C GLU A 86 -5.98 26.97 -10.80
N LYS A 87 -6.77 26.56 -9.81
CA LYS A 87 -6.38 25.51 -8.86
C LYS A 87 -6.29 24.15 -9.56
N ALA A 88 -7.20 23.86 -10.49
CA ALA A 88 -7.14 22.64 -11.27
C ALA A 88 -5.83 22.55 -12.09
N ALA A 89 -5.40 23.64 -12.73
CA ALA A 89 -4.12 23.69 -13.43
C ALA A 89 -2.93 23.44 -12.49
N PHE A 90 -2.94 24.05 -11.31
CA PHE A 90 -1.91 23.85 -10.28
C PHE A 90 -1.83 22.39 -9.81
N TYR A 91 -2.96 21.77 -9.46
CA TYR A 91 -2.99 20.37 -9.02
C TYR A 91 -2.58 19.39 -10.12
N ARG A 92 -2.94 19.67 -11.38
CA ARG A 92 -2.51 18.87 -12.54
C ARG A 92 -0.99 18.91 -12.71
N ASP A 93 -0.39 20.09 -12.62
CA ASP A 93 1.05 20.23 -12.83
C ASP A 93 1.84 19.66 -11.64
N TYR A 94 1.31 19.78 -10.42
CA TYR A 94 1.83 19.10 -9.23
C TYR A 94 1.77 17.58 -9.36
N LEU A 95 0.66 17.02 -9.87
CA LEU A 95 0.50 15.59 -10.13
C LEU A 95 1.59 15.06 -11.09
N LYS A 96 1.90 15.81 -12.16
CA LYS A 96 2.98 15.47 -13.09
C LYS A 96 4.36 15.50 -12.42
N ALA A 97 4.60 16.45 -11.54
CA ALA A 97 5.87 16.59 -10.84
C ALA A 97 6.15 15.40 -9.89
N ILE A 98 5.11 14.93 -9.18
CA ILE A 98 5.25 13.77 -8.30
C ILE A 98 5.38 12.45 -9.07
N GLU A 99 4.75 12.32 -10.24
CA GLU A 99 4.89 11.13 -11.11
C GLU A 99 6.30 11.03 -11.74
N LYS A 100 6.96 12.17 -11.97
CA LYS A 100 8.31 12.22 -12.56
C LYS A 100 9.44 11.97 -11.55
N SER A 101 9.15 11.84 -10.25
CA SER A 101 10.10 11.33 -9.26
C SER A 101 9.90 9.82 -9.09
N PRO A 102 10.50 8.96 -9.94
CA PRO A 102 10.49 7.54 -9.67
C PRO A 102 11.22 7.30 -8.35
N VAL A 103 10.52 6.70 -7.39
CA VAL A 103 11.17 6.02 -6.27
C VAL A 103 11.90 4.84 -6.89
N GLN A 104 13.16 5.04 -7.29
CA GLN A 104 14.08 3.93 -7.53
C GLN A 104 14.33 3.26 -6.19
N GLY A 105 13.57 2.19 -5.92
CA GLY A 105 13.94 1.20 -4.92
C GLY A 105 15.15 0.42 -5.42
N ASN A 106 16.34 1.01 -5.30
CA ASN A 106 17.58 0.25 -5.35
C ASN A 106 17.77 -0.42 -3.97
N ASP A 107 17.08 -1.54 -3.78
CA ASP A 107 17.44 -2.52 -2.75
C ASP A 107 18.46 -3.50 -3.36
N GLU A 108 19.61 -2.98 -3.80
CA GLU A 108 20.83 -3.78 -3.96
C GLU A 108 21.72 -3.50 -2.74
N ALA A 109 21.56 -4.32 -1.71
CA ALA A 109 22.52 -4.40 -0.62
C ALA A 109 22.64 -5.84 -0.09
N ARG A 110 23.62 -6.53 -0.68
CA ARG A 110 24.52 -7.53 -0.08
C ARG A 110 24.12 -9.01 -0.09
#